data_AF-A0A1B6F8Z6-F1
#
_entry.id   AF-A0A1B6F8Z6-F1
#
_cell.length_a   1.000
_cell.length_b   1.000
_cell.length_c   1.000
_cell.angle_alpha   90.00
_cell.angle_beta   90.00
_cell.angle_gamma   90.00
#
_symmetry.space_group_name_H-M   'P 1'
#
loop_
_entity.id
_entity.type
_entity.pdbx_description
1 polymer ?
#
loop_
_entity_poly.entity_id
_entity_poly.type
_entity_poly.pdbx_seq_one_letter_code
_entity_poly.pdbx_strand_id
1 'polypeptide(L)'
;VRDKDYVRLKNVAFMQNNRFGKYYGFTEEEVVELIFKFGLDRDERLELTEWFDGYFSADRKTKVYNTLSISEFIMSRMGSGFWAETKQFRTLGILPLLDNPKILDRLVALSNKSEITIYMKEGYTVDDVIILKR
;
A
#
# COMPACT_ATOMS: atom_id res chain seq x y z
N VAL A 1 -26.23 -13.39 36.54
CA VAL A 1 -25.33 -12.36 35.96
C VAL A 1 -24.01 -13.05 35.64
N ARG A 2 -23.74 -13.35 34.37
CA ARG A 2 -22.46 -13.93 33.93
C ARG A 2 -21.90 -12.99 32.88
N ASP A 3 -20.93 -12.17 33.30
CA ASP A 3 -20.11 -11.36 32.41
C ASP A 3 -19.44 -12.31 31.42
N LYS A 4 -19.79 -12.17 30.14
CA LYS A 4 -19.03 -12.81 29.06
C LYS A 4 -17.89 -11.86 28.77
N ASP A 5 -16.68 -12.25 29.14
CA ASP A 5 -15.46 -11.57 28.74
C ASP A 5 -15.36 -11.55 27.21
N TYR A 6 -15.82 -10.44 26.61
CA TYR A 6 -15.61 -10.19 25.19
C TYR A 6 -14.10 -10.00 24.98
N VAL A 7 -13.49 -10.92 24.23
CA VAL A 7 -12.13 -10.74 23.70
C VAL A 7 -12.13 -9.47 22.87
N ARG A 8 -11.58 -8.38 23.41
CA ARG A 8 -11.42 -7.12 22.69
C ARG A 8 -10.30 -7.30 21.68
N LEU A 9 -10.63 -7.25 20.40
CA LEU A 9 -9.64 -7.14 19.33
C LEU A 9 -8.89 -5.82 19.51
N LYS A 10 -7.58 -5.90 19.77
CA LYS A 10 -6.70 -4.73 19.80
C LYS A 10 -6.32 -4.39 18.37
N ASN A 11 -6.77 -3.24 17.89
CA ASN A 11 -6.27 -2.68 16.63
C ASN A 11 -4.79 -2.31 16.83
N VAL A 12 -3.92 -2.87 16.00
CA VAL A 12 -2.51 -2.48 15.91
C VAL A 12 -2.33 -1.87 14.53
N ALA A 13 -2.09 -0.56 14.50
CA ALA A 13 -1.93 0.15 13.24
C ALA A 13 -0.53 -0.09 12.66
N PHE A 14 -0.45 -0.03 11.33
CA PHE A 14 0.81 0.04 10.60
C PHE A 14 1.70 1.15 11.18
N MET A 15 2.99 0.88 11.38
CA MET A 15 3.97 1.81 11.96
C MET A 15 3.72 2.29 13.40
N GLN A 16 2.79 1.67 14.13
CA GLN A 16 2.50 2.03 15.53
C GLN A 16 3.54 1.48 16.52
N ASN A 17 4.16 0.35 16.20
CA ASN A 17 5.25 -0.20 17.00
C ASN A 17 6.60 0.23 16.44
N ASN A 18 7.15 1.31 17.00
CA ASN A 18 8.38 1.92 16.52
C ASN A 18 9.60 0.97 16.58
N ARG A 19 9.58 -0.07 17.42
CA ARG A 19 10.65 -1.09 17.45
C ARG A 19 10.81 -1.81 16.12
N PHE A 20 9.73 -1.89 15.35
CA PHE A 20 9.73 -2.52 14.03
C PHE A 20 9.76 -1.52 12.88
N GLY A 21 9.79 -0.21 13.17
CA GLY A 21 9.70 0.87 12.18
C GLY A 21 10.61 0.67 10.97
N LYS A 22 11.89 0.33 11.24
CA LYS A 22 12.92 0.13 10.20
C LYS A 22 12.76 -1.13 9.34
N TYR A 23 11.88 -2.05 9.72
CA TYR A 23 11.67 -3.31 8.98
C TYR A 23 10.44 -3.28 8.08
N TYR A 24 9.66 -2.19 8.10
CA TYR A 24 8.47 -2.06 7.25
C TYR A 24 8.79 -1.59 5.83
N GLY A 25 10.02 -1.20 5.55
CA GLY A 25 10.47 -0.72 4.24
C GLY A 25 11.98 -0.53 4.20
N PHE A 26 12.50 0.02 3.09
CA PHE A 26 13.88 0.48 3.03
C PHE A 26 14.06 1.73 3.87
N THR A 27 15.12 1.81 4.65
CA THR A 27 15.58 3.05 5.30
C THR A 27 16.12 4.04 4.29
N GLU A 28 16.26 5.30 4.69
CA GLU A 28 16.84 6.34 3.82
C GLU A 28 18.28 5.99 3.44
N GLU A 29 19.05 5.44 4.38
CA GLU A 29 20.41 4.95 4.13
C GLU A 29 20.43 3.83 3.10
N GLU A 30 19.54 2.83 3.20
CA GLU A 30 19.43 1.74 2.23
C GLU A 30 19.02 2.24 0.83
N VAL A 31 18.11 3.22 0.74
CA VAL A 31 17.74 3.83 -0.55
C VAL A 31 18.93 4.56 -1.18
N VAL A 32 19.71 5.31 -0.37
CA VAL A 32 20.93 5.97 -0.83
C VAL A 32 21.96 4.95 -1.33
N GLU A 33 22.17 3.87 -0.58
CA GLU A 33 23.07 2.77 -1.00
C GLU A 33 22.62 2.16 -2.33
N LEU A 34 21.32 1.91 -2.51
CA LEU A 34 20.76 1.39 -3.75
C LEU A 34 20.96 2.35 -4.93
N ILE A 35 20.70 3.65 -4.73
CA ILE A 35 20.94 4.72 -5.72
C ILE A 35 22.39 4.66 -6.22
N PHE A 36 23.35 4.57 -5.30
CA PHE A 36 24.77 4.50 -5.66
C PHE A 36 25.14 3.18 -6.33
N LYS A 37 24.67 2.05 -5.77
CA LYS A 37 24.96 0.70 -6.26
C LYS A 37 24.49 0.49 -7.70
N PHE A 38 23.33 1.02 -8.04
CA PHE A 38 22.74 0.89 -9.37
C PHE A 38 23.03 2.09 -10.28
N GLY A 39 23.83 3.06 -9.82
CA GLY A 39 24.31 4.17 -10.63
C GLY A 39 23.20 5.08 -11.13
N LEU A 40 22.19 5.36 -10.30
CA LEU A 40 21.13 6.31 -10.66
C LEU A 40 21.73 7.71 -10.84
N ASP A 41 21.37 8.38 -11.93
CA ASP A 41 21.82 9.74 -12.22
C ASP A 41 21.05 10.78 -11.39
N ARG A 42 21.33 12.07 -11.62
CA ARG A 42 20.72 13.16 -10.85
C ARG A 42 19.21 13.26 -11.08
N ASP A 43 18.75 13.04 -12.30
CA ASP A 43 17.36 13.24 -12.68
C ASP A 43 16.52 12.04 -12.23
N GLU A 44 17.06 10.82 -12.35
CA GLU A 44 16.45 9.60 -11.78
C GLU A 44 16.29 9.68 -10.25
N ARG A 45 17.28 10.26 -9.55
CA ARG A 45 17.18 10.48 -8.10
C ARG A 45 16.10 11.49 -7.73
N LEU A 46 15.97 12.55 -8.54
CA LEU A 46 14.94 13.56 -8.34
C LEU A 46 13.55 12.94 -8.55
N GLU A 47 13.38 12.18 -9.63
CA GLU A 47 12.13 11.48 -9.94
C GLU A 47 11.77 10.46 -8.84
N LEU A 48 12.72 9.65 -8.37
CA LEU A 48 12.48 8.72 -7.26
C LEU A 48 11.97 9.44 -6.01
N THR A 49 12.56 10.59 -5.68
CA THR A 49 12.18 11.37 -4.49
C THR A 49 10.81 12.03 -4.66
N GLU A 50 10.47 12.49 -5.86
CA GLU A 50 9.16 13.08 -6.17
C GLU A 50 8.03 12.06 -6.09
N TRP A 51 8.24 10.84 -6.61
CA TRP A 51 7.20 9.81 -6.64
C TRP A 51 7.12 8.99 -5.34
N PHE A 52 8.22 8.90 -4.59
CA PHE A 52 8.33 7.98 -3.46
C PHE A 52 8.98 8.63 -2.24
N ASP A 53 8.30 9.57 -1.60
CA ASP A 53 8.79 10.25 -0.37
C ASP A 53 8.68 9.41 0.92
N GLY A 54 8.37 8.11 0.81
CA GLY A 54 8.30 7.19 1.95
C GLY A 54 7.21 7.53 2.98
N TYR A 55 7.34 7.01 4.19
CA TYR A 55 6.44 7.22 5.32
C TYR A 55 7.15 7.08 6.66
N PHE A 56 6.61 7.74 7.68
CA PHE A 56 7.23 7.84 9.01
C PHE A 56 6.59 6.89 10.04
N SER A 57 7.40 6.49 11.04
CA SER A 57 6.92 5.84 12.25
C SER A 57 5.98 6.76 13.03
N ALA A 58 5.17 6.19 13.93
CA ALA A 58 4.22 6.98 14.72
C ALA A 58 4.90 8.08 15.55
N ASP A 59 6.14 7.87 16.01
CA ASP A 59 6.95 8.88 16.71
C ASP A 59 7.76 9.81 15.79
N ARG A 60 7.62 9.64 14.47
CA ARG A 60 8.34 10.39 13.42
C ARG A 60 9.86 10.27 13.47
N LYS A 61 10.41 9.25 14.15
CA LYS A 61 11.86 9.04 14.25
C LYS A 61 12.43 8.15 13.15
N THR A 62 11.61 7.32 12.51
CA THR A 62 12.05 6.42 11.45
C THR A 62 11.28 6.74 10.18
N LYS A 63 11.98 7.07 9.10
CA LYS A 63 11.42 7.15 7.75
C LYS A 63 11.78 5.88 7.01
N VAL A 64 10.81 5.25 6.37
CA VAL A 64 11.06 4.13 5.46
C VAL A 64 10.29 4.29 4.16
N TYR A 65 10.80 3.66 3.12
CA TYR A 65 10.28 3.69 1.76
C TYR A 65 9.66 2.33 1.43
N ASN A 66 8.56 2.34 0.67
CA ASN A 66 7.93 1.09 0.25
C ASN A 66 8.91 0.25 -0.59
N THR A 67 9.19 -0.98 -0.14
CA THR A 67 10.20 -1.84 -0.75
C THR A 67 9.90 -2.15 -2.21
N LEU A 68 8.63 -2.40 -2.54
CA LEU A 68 8.21 -2.70 -3.91
C LEU A 68 8.41 -1.49 -4.81
N SER A 69 7.92 -0.33 -4.39
CA SER A 69 8.09 0.93 -5.10
C SER A 69 9.55 1.26 -5.45
N ILE A 70 10.45 1.19 -4.47
CA ILE A 70 11.88 1.47 -4.70
C ILE A 70 12.50 0.41 -5.61
N SER A 71 12.18 -0.87 -5.41
CA SER A 71 12.71 -1.95 -6.24
C SER A 71 12.27 -1.80 -7.69
N GLU A 72 10.98 -1.55 -7.93
CA GLU A 72 10.42 -1.34 -9.27
C GLU A 72 11.03 -0.12 -9.94
N PHE A 73 11.23 0.99 -9.23
CA PHE A 73 11.90 2.16 -9.80
C PHE A 73 13.33 1.83 -10.24
N ILE A 74 14.10 1.16 -9.38
CA ILE A 74 15.49 0.79 -9.70
C ILE A 74 15.57 -0.16 -10.90
N MET A 75 14.61 -1.09 -11.03
CA MET A 75 14.56 -2.05 -12.15
C MET A 75 14.08 -1.42 -13.45
N SER A 76 13.04 -0.59 -13.41
CA SER A 76 12.38 -0.03 -14.59
C SER A 76 12.93 1.31 -15.05
N ARG A 77 13.61 2.05 -14.16
CA ARG A 77 14.05 3.44 -14.36
C ARG A 77 12.93 4.40 -14.71
N MET A 78 11.70 4.11 -14.26
CA MET A 78 10.53 4.92 -14.53
C MET A 78 9.72 5.12 -13.25
N GLY A 79 9.52 6.36 -12.82
CA GLY A 79 8.68 6.70 -11.66
C GLY A 79 7.19 6.58 -11.93
N SER A 80 6.81 6.71 -13.20
CA SER A 80 5.41 6.89 -13.60
C SER A 80 4.65 5.60 -13.95
N GLY A 81 5.32 4.49 -14.31
CA GLY A 81 4.63 3.30 -14.85
C GLY A 81 3.62 2.69 -13.88
N PHE A 82 4.00 2.50 -12.62
CA PHE A 82 3.15 1.81 -11.63
C PHE A 82 2.04 2.70 -11.04
N TRP A 83 2.29 4.01 -10.89
CA TRP A 83 1.32 4.94 -10.29
C TRP A 83 0.43 5.67 -11.30
N ALA A 84 0.87 5.86 -12.54
CA ALA A 84 0.06 6.52 -13.57
C ALA A 84 -1.07 5.62 -14.06
N GLU A 85 -0.81 4.32 -14.25
CA GLU A 85 -1.83 3.32 -14.62
C GLU A 85 -2.86 3.12 -13.49
N THR A 86 -2.44 3.26 -12.23
CA THR A 86 -3.33 3.12 -11.06
C THR A 86 -4.01 4.42 -10.62
N LYS A 87 -3.76 5.56 -11.31
CA LYS A 87 -4.33 6.87 -10.96
C LYS A 87 -5.85 6.86 -10.96
N GLN A 88 -6.46 6.21 -11.96
CA GLN A 88 -7.91 6.06 -12.05
C GLN A 88 -8.46 5.23 -10.89
N PHE A 89 -7.77 4.16 -10.52
CA PHE A 89 -8.12 3.32 -9.37
C PHE A 89 -7.95 4.04 -8.03
N ARG A 90 -7.03 5.02 -7.94
CA ARG A 90 -6.86 5.87 -6.76
C ARG A 90 -8.00 6.87 -6.62
N THR A 91 -8.36 7.55 -7.72
CA THR A 91 -9.48 8.49 -7.75
C THR A 91 -10.79 7.82 -7.33
N LEU A 92 -10.96 6.54 -7.69
CA LEU A 92 -12.12 5.73 -7.32
C LEU A 92 -12.02 5.09 -5.92
N GLY A 93 -10.88 5.22 -5.22
CA GLY A 93 -10.67 4.61 -3.90
C GLY A 93 -10.60 3.09 -3.88
N ILE A 94 -10.42 2.45 -5.04
CA ILE A 94 -10.45 0.98 -5.21
C ILE A 94 -9.06 0.34 -5.23
N LEU A 95 -8.00 1.13 -5.10
CA LEU A 95 -6.61 0.65 -5.00
C LEU A 95 -6.41 -0.44 -3.92
N PRO A 96 -6.95 -0.31 -2.70
CA PRO A 96 -6.88 -1.36 -1.68
C PRO A 96 -7.60 -2.66 -2.05
N LEU A 97 -8.42 -2.64 -3.11
CA LEU A 97 -9.19 -3.79 -3.58
C LEU A 97 -8.49 -4.55 -4.71
N LEU A 98 -7.42 -4.00 -5.29
CA LEU A 98 -6.66 -4.64 -6.38
C LEU A 98 -5.93 -5.91 -5.93
N ASP A 99 -5.61 -6.02 -4.64
CA ASP A 99 -4.99 -7.20 -4.05
C ASP A 99 -5.98 -8.38 -3.88
N ASN A 100 -7.27 -8.18 -4.19
CA ASN A 100 -8.29 -9.22 -4.14
C ASN A 100 -8.52 -9.81 -5.55
N PRO A 101 -8.18 -11.10 -5.78
CA PRO A 101 -8.28 -11.73 -7.10
C PRO A 101 -9.69 -11.66 -7.70
N LYS A 102 -10.74 -11.79 -6.87
CA LYS A 102 -12.14 -11.71 -7.33
C LYS A 102 -12.53 -10.31 -7.79
N ILE A 103 -11.93 -9.28 -7.19
CA ILE A 103 -12.16 -7.89 -7.58
C ILE A 103 -11.35 -7.58 -8.84
N LEU A 104 -10.11 -8.07 -8.93
CA LEU A 104 -9.30 -7.97 -10.13
C LEU A 104 -9.99 -8.60 -11.35
N ASP A 105 -10.54 -9.82 -11.22
CA ASP A 105 -11.29 -10.49 -12.29
C ASP A 105 -12.50 -9.67 -12.76
N ARG A 106 -13.20 -9.02 -11.83
CA ARG A 106 -14.32 -8.12 -12.15
C ARG A 106 -13.86 -6.80 -12.80
N LEU A 107 -12.72 -6.25 -12.39
CA LEU A 107 -12.12 -5.08 -13.02
C LEU A 107 -11.62 -5.38 -14.44
N VAL A 108 -11.11 -6.58 -14.69
CA VAL A 108 -10.79 -7.06 -16.05
C VAL A 108 -12.08 -7.16 -16.89
N ALA A 109 -13.20 -7.59 -16.31
CA ALA A 109 -14.50 -7.59 -17.01
C ALA A 109 -15.00 -6.17 -17.35
N LEU A 110 -14.68 -5.15 -16.54
CA LEU A 110 -14.95 -3.73 -16.84
C LEU A 110 -14.20 -3.24 -18.08
N SER A 111 -12.96 -3.73 -18.31
CA SER A 111 -12.19 -3.43 -19.53
C SER A 111 -12.92 -3.88 -20.80
N ASN A 112 -13.80 -4.89 -20.69
CA ASN A 112 -14.67 -5.36 -21.77
C ASN A 112 -16.01 -4.58 -21.87
N LYS A 113 -16.08 -3.35 -21.35
CA LYS A 113 -17.26 -2.45 -21.37
C LYS A 113 -18.48 -2.99 -20.62
N SER A 114 -18.29 -3.90 -19.67
CA SER A 114 -19.38 -4.37 -18.81
C SER A 114 -19.60 -3.39 -17.65
N GLU A 115 -20.85 -3.06 -17.31
CA GLU A 115 -21.16 -2.20 -16.17
C GLU A 115 -21.10 -2.99 -14.86
N ILE A 116 -20.48 -2.42 -13.82
CA ILE A 116 -20.41 -3.03 -12.48
C ILE A 116 -20.81 -1.99 -11.44
N THR A 117 -21.73 -2.38 -10.55
CA THR A 117 -22.14 -1.58 -9.40
C THR A 117 -21.37 -1.98 -8.16
N ILE A 118 -20.68 -1.02 -7.54
CA ILE A 118 -19.99 -1.19 -6.26
C ILE A 118 -20.80 -0.48 -5.17
N TYR A 119 -21.15 -1.20 -4.11
CA TYR A 119 -21.83 -0.62 -2.95
C TYR A 119 -20.81 -0.31 -1.87
N MET A 120 -20.65 0.98 -1.54
CA MET A 120 -19.86 1.42 -0.40
C MET A 120 -20.72 1.32 0.86
N LYS A 121 -20.18 0.68 1.90
CA LYS A 121 -20.81 0.59 3.22
C LYS A 121 -19.93 1.32 4.23
N GLU A 122 -20.55 2.12 5.10
CA GLU A 122 -19.82 2.91 6.11
C GLU A 122 -19.08 2.04 7.15
N GLY A 123 -19.43 0.76 7.27
CA GLY A 123 -18.71 -0.18 8.14
C GLY A 123 -19.17 -1.63 8.01
N TYR A 124 -18.29 -2.54 8.41
CA TYR A 124 -18.57 -3.97 8.46
C TYR A 124 -19.32 -4.35 9.75
N THR A 125 -20.33 -5.21 9.63
CA THR A 125 -20.99 -5.87 10.75
C THR A 125 -20.31 -7.19 11.09
N VAL A 126 -20.64 -7.79 12.24
CA VAL A 126 -20.16 -9.12 12.62
C VAL A 126 -20.54 -10.16 11.56
N ASP A 127 -21.74 -10.06 10.99
CA ASP A 127 -22.21 -10.95 9.94
C ASP A 127 -21.38 -10.80 8.65
N ASP A 128 -20.99 -9.58 8.27
CA ASP A 128 -20.13 -9.35 7.11
C ASP A 128 -18.77 -10.05 7.27
N VAL A 129 -18.20 -10.02 8.48
CA VAL A 129 -16.92 -10.68 8.78
C VAL A 129 -17.05 -12.21 8.76
N ILE A 130 -18.19 -12.75 9.22
CA ILE A 130 -18.47 -14.19 9.14
C ILE A 130 -18.57 -14.65 7.68
N ILE A 131 -19.19 -13.84 6.82
CA ILE A 131 -19.29 -14.12 5.39
C ILE A 131 -17.91 -14.09 4.72
N LEU A 132 -17.04 -13.13 5.05
CA LEU A 132 -15.68 -13.04 4.48
C LEU A 132 -14.76 -14.21 4.85
N LYS A 133 -15.07 -14.95 5.93
CA LYS A 133 -14.30 -16.12 6.36
C LYS A 133 -14.72 -17.43 5.68
N ARG A 134 -15.79 -17.42 4.87
CA ARG A 134 -16.23 -18.57 4.06
C ARG A 134 -15.75 -18.42 2.62
#